data_AF-A0A850HAY9-F1
#
_entry.id   AF-A0A850HAY9-F1
#
_cell.length_a   1.000
_cell.length_b   1.000
_cell.length_c   1.000
_cell.angle_alpha   90.00
_cell.angle_beta   90.00
_cell.angle_gamma   90.00
#
_symmetry.space_group_name_H-M   'P 1'
#
loop_
_entity.id
_entity.type
_entity.pdbx_description
1 polymer ?
#
loop_
_entity_poly.entity_id
_entity_poly.type
_entity_poly.pdbx_seq_one_letter_code
_entity_poly.pdbx_strand_id
1 'polypeptide(L)'
;MLTEKLAKSRFNPAPGIADFWNEFKKPQPYRWAILLASAIPVIIIMLWATAQSVTAPPARPEVTWITSFAPDRTDEEIMASNIANQERKDAIAAEQERIAEEKRNMYRELGRATGIDVDAMEAEIEAERAAEEAAAAQQEPSTGSSASEAELAE
;
A
#
# COMPACT_ATOMS: atom_id res chain seq x y z
N MET A 1 23.67 57.23 16.88
CA MET A 1 25.11 56.87 16.83
C MET A 1 25.45 55.73 15.86
N LEU A 2 24.68 54.63 15.77
CA LEU A 2 24.97 53.52 14.84
C LEU A 2 24.80 53.89 13.35
N THR A 3 23.77 54.66 13.02
CA THR A 3 23.49 55.16 11.66
C THR A 3 24.55 56.12 11.13
N GLU A 4 25.10 56.98 11.98
CA GLU A 4 26.22 57.89 11.63
C GLU A 4 27.52 57.13 11.34
N LYS A 5 27.81 56.07 12.13
CA LYS A 5 28.98 55.22 11.91
C LYS A 5 28.86 54.41 10.62
N LEU A 6 27.65 53.93 10.27
CA LEU A 6 27.41 53.27 8.98
C LEU A 6 27.54 54.25 7.81
N ALA A 7 27.03 55.48 7.94
CA ALA A 7 27.11 56.49 6.89
C ALA A 7 28.57 56.83 6.53
N LYS A 8 29.48 56.87 7.52
CA LYS A 8 30.92 57.15 7.35
C LYS A 8 31.80 55.89 7.22
N SER A 9 31.19 54.70 7.19
CA SER A 9 31.89 53.41 7.05
C SER A 9 32.32 53.18 5.61
N ARG A 10 33.54 52.68 5.41
CA ARG A 10 34.03 52.23 4.10
C ARG A 10 33.23 51.07 3.50
N PHE A 11 32.47 50.36 4.33
CA PHE A 11 31.60 49.25 3.92
C PHE A 11 30.15 49.70 3.66
N ASN A 12 29.90 51.00 3.59
CA ASN A 12 28.59 51.52 3.23
C ASN A 12 28.33 51.28 1.73
N PRO A 13 27.29 50.51 1.34
CA PRO A 13 26.98 50.27 -0.07
C PRO A 13 26.25 51.46 -0.73
N ALA A 14 25.68 52.38 0.06
CA ALA A 14 24.92 53.54 -0.43
C ALA A 14 25.71 54.41 -1.45
N PRO A 15 26.98 54.79 -1.21
CA PRO A 15 27.76 55.54 -2.20
C PRO A 15 27.96 54.75 -3.51
N GLY A 16 28.18 53.43 -3.45
CA GLY A 16 28.33 52.60 -4.65
C GLY A 16 27.05 52.52 -5.48
N ILE A 17 25.89 52.40 -4.83
CA ILE A 17 24.58 52.42 -5.50
C ILE A 17 24.30 53.80 -6.12
N ALA A 18 24.63 54.88 -5.40
CA ALA A 18 24.47 56.25 -5.90
C ALA A 18 25.35 56.53 -7.12
N ASP A 19 26.61 56.06 -7.11
CA ASP A 19 27.55 56.21 -8.20
C ASP A 19 27.11 55.41 -9.44
N PHE A 20 26.68 54.16 -9.25
CA PHE A 20 26.06 53.35 -10.30
C PHE A 20 24.84 54.05 -10.92
N TRP A 21 23.93 54.58 -10.10
CA TRP A 21 22.72 55.25 -10.60
C TRP A 21 23.03 56.53 -11.38
N ASN A 22 24.07 57.27 -10.95
CA ASN A 22 24.55 58.45 -11.66
C ASN A 22 25.09 58.09 -13.05
N GLU A 23 25.92 57.04 -13.15
CA GLU A 23 26.44 56.54 -14.42
C GLU A 23 25.30 55.98 -15.31
N PHE A 24 24.37 55.27 -14.69
CA PHE A 24 23.20 54.69 -15.34
C PHE A 24 22.20 55.73 -15.84
N LYS A 25 22.29 57.02 -15.47
CA LYS A 25 21.44 58.09 -16.03
C LYS A 25 22.04 58.84 -17.23
N LYS A 26 23.37 58.83 -17.41
CA LYS A 26 24.07 59.58 -18.48
C LYS A 26 23.65 59.12 -19.89
N PRO A 27 23.16 59.94 -20.81
CA PRO A 27 22.71 59.47 -22.14
C PRO A 27 23.85 58.75 -22.90
N GLN A 28 23.77 57.43 -23.00
CA GLN A 28 24.72 56.59 -23.76
C GLN A 28 23.91 55.78 -24.78
N PRO A 29 24.41 55.53 -25.99
CA PRO A 29 23.63 54.80 -26.99
C PRO A 29 23.50 53.30 -26.66
N TYR A 30 24.46 52.70 -25.94
CA TYR A 30 24.56 51.24 -25.76
C TYR A 30 24.10 50.71 -24.38
N ARG A 31 23.55 51.57 -23.51
CA ARG A 31 23.14 51.23 -22.12
C ARG A 31 22.25 50.00 -22.07
N TRP A 32 21.20 49.97 -22.89
CA TRP A 32 20.27 48.84 -22.96
C TRP A 32 20.90 47.59 -23.58
N ALA A 33 21.79 47.75 -24.57
CA ALA A 33 22.48 46.64 -25.20
C ALA A 33 23.41 45.92 -24.22
N ILE A 34 24.19 46.67 -23.44
CA ILE A 34 25.09 46.13 -22.41
C ILE A 34 24.28 45.48 -21.28
N LEU A 35 23.18 46.12 -20.83
CA LEU A 35 22.29 45.55 -19.83
C LEU A 35 21.73 44.20 -20.27
N LEU A 36 21.17 44.14 -21.48
CA LEU A 36 20.62 42.92 -22.05
C LEU A 36 21.69 41.85 -22.19
N ALA A 37 22.86 42.20 -22.75
CA ALA A 37 23.98 41.26 -22.88
C ALA A 37 24.42 40.68 -21.54
N SER A 38 24.46 41.50 -20.48
CA SER A 38 24.82 41.07 -19.13
C SER A 38 23.76 40.18 -18.46
N ALA A 39 22.49 40.33 -18.85
CA ALA A 39 21.38 39.55 -18.30
C ALA A 39 21.24 38.17 -18.96
N ILE A 40 21.74 37.98 -20.19
CA ILE A 40 21.61 36.74 -20.96
C ILE A 40 22.05 35.49 -20.18
N PRO A 41 23.23 35.43 -19.52
CA PRO A 41 23.66 34.23 -18.81
C PRO A 41 22.71 33.83 -17.68
N VAL A 42 22.21 34.82 -16.93
CA VAL A 42 21.27 34.60 -15.82
C VAL A 42 19.93 34.09 -16.35
N ILE A 43 19.43 34.67 -17.44
CA ILE A 43 18.18 34.26 -18.08
C ILE A 43 18.29 32.81 -18.57
N ILE A 44 19.41 32.44 -19.23
CA ILE A 44 19.63 31.08 -19.71
C ILE A 44 19.61 30.08 -18.57
N ILE A 45 20.34 30.36 -17.48
CA ILE A 45 20.38 29.48 -16.30
C ILE A 45 18.99 29.33 -15.69
N MET A 46 18.24 30.42 -15.58
CA MET A 46 16.87 30.39 -15.04
C MET A 46 15.92 29.59 -15.92
N LEU A 47 15.96 29.77 -17.25
CA LEU A 47 15.14 29.00 -18.19
C LEU A 47 15.46 27.50 -18.14
N TRP A 48 16.73 27.16 -18.00
CA TRP A 48 17.15 25.77 -17.83
C TRP A 48 16.70 25.20 -16.48
N ALA A 49 16.87 25.94 -15.40
CA ALA A 49 16.51 25.51 -14.05
C ALA A 49 14.99 25.34 -13.86
N THR A 50 14.17 26.11 -14.58
CA THR A 50 12.71 26.03 -14.52
C THR A 50 12.11 25.04 -15.52
N ALA A 51 12.91 24.46 -16.41
CA ALA A 51 12.47 23.43 -17.34
C ALA A 51 12.25 22.10 -16.61
N GLN A 52 11.11 21.97 -15.93
CA GLN A 52 10.67 20.73 -15.32
C GLN A 52 10.01 19.84 -16.38
N SER A 53 10.55 18.65 -16.62
CA SER A 53 9.87 17.62 -17.40
C SER A 53 9.03 16.73 -16.48
N VAL A 54 7.71 16.88 -16.51
CA VAL A 54 6.80 15.93 -15.86
C VAL A 54 6.55 14.80 -16.85
N THR A 55 6.96 13.58 -16.49
CA THR A 55 6.57 12.39 -17.26
C THR A 55 5.08 12.21 -17.08
N ALA A 56 4.31 12.25 -18.17
CA ALA A 56 2.88 11.99 -18.10
C ALA A 56 2.64 10.63 -17.44
N PRO A 57 1.70 10.52 -16.48
CA PRO A 57 1.37 9.22 -15.91
C PRO A 57 0.92 8.27 -17.03
N PRO A 58 1.26 6.98 -16.95
CA PRO A 58 0.87 6.00 -17.96
C PRO A 58 -0.66 5.97 -18.11
N ALA A 59 -1.13 5.73 -19.34
CA ALA A 59 -2.55 5.54 -19.61
C ALA A 59 -3.11 4.40 -18.75
N ARG A 60 -4.31 4.58 -18.20
CA ARG A 60 -4.97 3.54 -17.40
C ARG A 60 -5.22 2.32 -18.30
N PRO A 61 -4.96 1.09 -17.80
CA PRO A 61 -5.19 -0.12 -18.59
C PRO A 61 -6.68 -0.31 -18.89
N GLU A 62 -6.98 -0.78 -20.09
CA GLU A 62 -8.33 -1.20 -20.46
C GLU A 62 -8.60 -2.59 -19.89
N VAL A 63 -9.64 -2.72 -19.05
CA VAL A 63 -10.04 -3.99 -18.44
C VAL A 63 -11.19 -4.59 -19.26
N THR A 64 -10.96 -5.73 -19.89
CA THR A 64 -12.01 -6.53 -20.54
C THR A 64 -12.50 -7.60 -19.57
N TRP A 65 -13.76 -7.52 -19.16
CA TRP A 65 -14.40 -8.53 -18.32
C TRP A 65 -14.93 -9.68 -19.16
N ILE A 66 -14.56 -10.92 -18.81
CA ILE A 66 -15.13 -12.14 -19.39
C ILE A 66 -16.13 -12.68 -18.37
N THR A 67 -17.43 -12.46 -18.61
CA THR A 67 -18.49 -12.92 -17.71
C THR A 67 -18.97 -14.31 -18.12
N SER A 68 -19.00 -15.25 -17.17
CA SER A 68 -19.53 -16.61 -17.40
C SER A 68 -21.05 -16.73 -17.22
N PHE A 69 -21.67 -15.68 -16.68
CA PHE A 69 -23.12 -15.61 -16.47
C PHE A 69 -23.74 -14.59 -17.42
N ALA A 70 -24.99 -14.85 -17.81
CA ALA A 70 -25.77 -13.93 -18.62
C ALA A 70 -26.04 -12.62 -17.85
N PRO A 71 -25.88 -11.44 -18.47
CA PRO A 71 -26.01 -10.15 -17.79
C PRO A 71 -27.47 -9.82 -17.40
N ASP A 72 -28.43 -10.52 -17.99
CA ASP A 72 -29.89 -10.36 -17.82
C ASP A 72 -30.52 -11.44 -16.94
N ARG A 73 -29.71 -12.26 -16.26
CA ARG A 73 -30.19 -13.28 -15.33
C ARG A 73 -30.98 -12.65 -14.19
N THR A 74 -32.16 -13.21 -13.91
CA THR A 74 -33.03 -12.78 -12.83
C THR A 74 -32.61 -13.34 -11.47
N ASP A 75 -33.00 -12.68 -10.39
CA ASP A 75 -32.73 -13.14 -9.01
C ASP A 75 -33.33 -14.52 -8.73
N GLU A 76 -34.49 -14.84 -9.33
CA GLU A 76 -35.13 -16.15 -9.24
C GLU A 76 -34.27 -17.25 -9.86
N GLU A 77 -33.71 -17.00 -11.05
CA GLU A 77 -32.80 -17.92 -11.71
C GLU A 77 -31.47 -18.07 -10.93
N ILE A 78 -31.00 -16.99 -10.28
CA ILE A 78 -29.84 -17.02 -9.37
C ILE A 78 -30.08 -17.98 -8.22
N MET A 79 -31.19 -17.79 -7.51
CA MET A 79 -31.58 -18.61 -6.39
C MET A 79 -31.76 -20.08 -6.80
N ALA A 80 -32.45 -20.34 -7.91
CA ALA A 80 -32.67 -21.70 -8.40
C ALA A 80 -31.36 -22.44 -8.68
N SER A 81 -30.39 -21.80 -9.36
CA SER A 81 -29.11 -22.49 -9.62
C SER A 81 -28.18 -22.55 -8.41
N ASN A 82 -28.33 -21.64 -7.43
CA ASN A 82 -27.63 -21.77 -6.15
C ASN A 82 -28.13 -22.98 -5.37
N ILE A 83 -29.45 -23.18 -5.28
CA ILE A 83 -30.05 -24.35 -4.62
C ILE A 83 -29.58 -25.64 -5.29
N ALA A 84 -29.70 -25.75 -6.62
CA ALA A 84 -29.25 -26.94 -7.35
C ALA A 84 -27.74 -27.21 -7.17
N ASN A 85 -26.93 -26.16 -7.08
CA ASN A 85 -25.50 -26.30 -6.78
C ASN A 85 -25.24 -26.74 -5.35
N GLN A 86 -26.04 -26.28 -4.39
CA GLN A 86 -25.91 -26.68 -2.99
C GLN A 86 -26.26 -28.15 -2.82
N GLU A 87 -27.38 -28.60 -3.39
CA GLU A 87 -27.77 -30.03 -3.37
C GLU A 87 -26.68 -30.92 -3.96
N ARG A 88 -26.07 -30.51 -5.09
CA ARG A 88 -24.95 -31.24 -5.69
C ARG A 88 -23.72 -31.27 -4.79
N LYS A 89 -23.39 -30.15 -4.14
CA LYS A 89 -22.27 -30.09 -3.19
C LYS A 89 -22.51 -31.00 -1.99
N ASP A 90 -23.71 -30.95 -1.43
CA ASP A 90 -24.10 -31.75 -0.26
C ASP A 90 -24.05 -33.25 -0.59
N ALA A 91 -24.55 -33.65 -1.77
CA ALA A 91 -24.48 -35.04 -2.23
C ALA A 91 -23.02 -35.53 -2.41
N ILE A 92 -22.15 -34.69 -2.98
CA ILE A 92 -20.72 -35.01 -3.14
C ILE A 92 -20.04 -35.10 -1.77
N ALA A 93 -20.35 -34.18 -0.86
CA ALA A 93 -19.77 -34.17 0.49
C ALA A 93 -20.16 -35.42 1.28
N ALA A 94 -21.43 -35.81 1.25
CA ALA A 94 -21.91 -37.03 1.90
C ALA A 94 -21.20 -38.29 1.36
N GLU A 95 -21.01 -38.37 0.05
CA GLU A 95 -20.29 -39.50 -0.56
C GLU A 95 -18.80 -39.50 -0.20
N GLN A 96 -18.17 -38.32 -0.15
CA GLN A 96 -16.77 -38.20 0.29
C GLN A 96 -16.60 -38.60 1.76
N GLU A 97 -17.54 -38.24 2.62
CA GLU A 97 -17.54 -38.62 4.03
C GLU A 97 -17.65 -40.14 4.18
N ARG A 98 -18.59 -40.76 3.46
CA ARG A 98 -18.74 -42.23 3.40
C ARG A 98 -17.45 -42.91 2.95
N ILE A 99 -16.82 -42.42 1.89
CA ILE A 99 -15.55 -42.96 1.38
C ILE A 99 -14.42 -42.74 2.39
N ALA A 100 -14.39 -41.59 3.08
CA ALA A 100 -13.37 -41.29 4.08
C ALA A 100 -13.50 -42.21 5.30
N GLU A 101 -14.72 -42.49 5.76
CA GLU A 101 -15.00 -43.47 6.81
C GLU A 101 -14.52 -44.87 6.41
N GLU A 102 -14.88 -45.31 5.22
CA GLU A 102 -14.48 -46.61 4.68
C GLU A 102 -12.96 -46.73 4.58
N LYS A 103 -12.28 -45.68 4.10
CA LYS A 103 -10.81 -45.63 4.08
C LYS A 103 -10.20 -45.69 5.47
N ARG A 104 -10.71 -44.92 6.45
CA ARG A 104 -10.21 -44.97 7.83
C ARG A 104 -10.34 -46.37 8.42
N ASN A 105 -11.47 -47.02 8.20
CA ASN A 105 -11.69 -48.40 8.67
C ASN A 105 -10.74 -49.39 8.00
N MET A 106 -10.57 -49.30 6.68
CA MET A 106 -9.63 -50.14 5.93
C MET A 106 -8.18 -49.98 6.42
N TYR A 107 -7.73 -48.74 6.66
CA TYR A 107 -6.39 -48.49 7.19
C TYR A 107 -6.22 -48.99 8.63
N ARG A 108 -7.24 -48.85 9.48
CA ARG A 108 -7.24 -49.42 10.84
C ARG A 108 -7.11 -50.93 10.83
N GLU A 109 -7.86 -51.61 9.96
CA GLU A 109 -7.78 -53.06 9.78
C GLU A 109 -6.41 -53.50 9.23
N LEU A 110 -5.87 -52.78 8.26
CA LEU A 110 -4.54 -53.04 7.71
C LEU A 110 -3.46 -52.89 8.78
N GLY A 111 -3.50 -51.81 9.58
CA GLY A 111 -2.59 -51.58 10.69
C GLY A 111 -2.58 -52.77 11.67
N ARG A 112 -3.77 -53.20 12.09
CA ARG A 112 -3.94 -54.38 12.97
C ARG A 112 -3.39 -55.65 12.33
N ALA A 113 -3.64 -55.89 11.04
CA ALA A 113 -3.14 -57.06 10.33
C ALA A 113 -1.60 -57.07 10.17
N THR A 114 -0.98 -55.89 10.07
CA THR A 114 0.48 -55.74 9.97
C THR A 114 1.21 -55.73 11.32
N GLY A 115 0.47 -55.88 12.43
CA GLY A 115 1.02 -55.93 13.79
C GLY A 115 1.24 -54.56 14.45
N ILE A 116 0.64 -53.50 13.91
CA ILE A 116 0.63 -52.16 14.52
C ILE A 116 -0.53 -52.09 15.53
N ASP A 117 -0.26 -51.59 16.74
CA ASP A 117 -1.28 -51.30 17.75
C ASP A 117 -1.96 -49.95 17.46
N VAL A 118 -3.03 -50.01 16.67
CA VAL A 118 -3.76 -48.81 16.23
C VAL A 118 -4.53 -48.16 17.37
N ASP A 119 -4.98 -48.93 18.36
CA ASP A 119 -5.80 -48.42 19.47
C ASP A 119 -4.95 -47.59 20.45
N ALA A 120 -3.71 -48.03 20.73
CA ALA A 120 -2.75 -47.24 21.50
C ALA A 120 -2.36 -45.93 20.78
N MET A 121 -2.19 -45.99 19.46
CA MET A 121 -1.84 -44.82 18.64
C MET A 121 -2.98 -43.79 18.58
N GLU A 122 -4.24 -44.23 18.42
CA GLU A 122 -5.39 -43.33 18.44
C GLU A 122 -5.52 -42.60 19.79
N ALA A 123 -5.29 -43.30 20.91
CA ALA A 123 -5.32 -42.70 22.24
C ALA A 123 -4.21 -41.64 22.45
N GLU A 124 -3.01 -41.88 21.93
CA GLU A 124 -1.91 -40.90 21.97
C GLU A 124 -2.24 -39.65 21.14
N ILE A 125 -2.77 -39.84 19.94
CA ILE A 125 -3.20 -38.74 19.05
C ILE A 125 -4.30 -37.89 19.67
N GLU A 126 -5.28 -38.49 20.35
CA GLU A 126 -6.34 -37.75 21.05
C GLU A 126 -5.79 -36.95 22.23
N ALA A 127 -4.86 -37.54 23.00
CA ALA A 127 -4.21 -36.85 24.11
C ALA A 127 -3.38 -35.66 23.64
N GLU A 128 -2.63 -35.82 22.54
CA GLU A 128 -1.84 -34.73 21.93
C GLU A 128 -2.75 -33.61 21.41
N ARG A 129 -3.82 -33.95 20.68
CA ARG A 129 -4.79 -32.95 20.18
C ARG A 129 -5.46 -32.18 21.30
N ALA A 130 -5.87 -32.86 22.37
CA ALA A 130 -6.48 -32.19 23.53
C ALA A 130 -5.49 -31.25 24.24
N ALA A 131 -4.21 -31.62 24.30
CA ALA A 131 -3.17 -30.75 24.86
C ALA A 131 -2.90 -29.53 23.96
N GLU A 132 -2.87 -29.71 22.64
CA GLU A 132 -2.73 -28.62 21.67
C GLU A 132 -3.91 -27.65 21.71
N GLU A 133 -5.14 -28.16 21.75
CA GLU A 133 -6.35 -27.34 21.86
C GLU A 133 -6.37 -26.54 23.18
N ALA A 134 -5.97 -27.16 24.29
CA ALA A 134 -5.86 -26.48 25.58
C ALA A 134 -4.75 -25.41 25.60
N ALA A 135 -3.64 -25.65 24.90
CA ALA A 135 -2.56 -24.67 24.77
C ALA A 135 -2.95 -23.50 23.86
N ALA A 136 -3.67 -23.77 22.76
CA ALA A 136 -4.19 -22.75 21.85
C ALA A 136 -5.25 -21.86 22.52
N ALA A 137 -6.17 -22.45 23.30
CA ALA A 137 -7.16 -21.71 24.07
C ALA A 137 -6.54 -20.81 25.16
N GLN A 138 -5.37 -21.19 25.71
CA GLN A 138 -4.63 -20.36 26.66
C GLN A 138 -3.87 -19.20 25.99
N GLN A 139 -3.59 -19.28 24.69
CA GLN A 139 -2.92 -18.23 23.92
C GLN A 139 -3.88 -17.16 23.37
N GLU A 140 -5.19 -17.44 23.29
CA GLU A 140 -6.24 -16.47 22.94
C GLU A 140 -6.89 -15.79 24.16
N PRO A 141 -6.13 -15.02 24.97
CA PRO A 141 -6.67 -13.71 25.38
C PRO A 141 -5.56 -12.65 25.61
N SER A 142 -5.29 -11.78 24.63
CA SER A 142 -4.63 -10.46 24.92
C SER A 142 -4.65 -9.41 23.80
N THR A 143 -5.50 -9.48 22.78
CA THR A 143 -5.64 -8.38 21.79
C THR A 143 -7.08 -7.92 21.70
N GLY A 144 -7.51 -7.06 22.63
CA GLY A 144 -8.86 -6.48 22.56
C GLY A 144 -9.18 -5.36 23.56
N SER A 145 -8.45 -5.19 24.66
CA SER A 145 -8.85 -4.23 25.71
C SER A 145 -7.99 -2.96 25.81
N SER A 146 -6.91 -2.80 25.04
CA SER A 146 -6.02 -1.62 25.20
C SER A 146 -6.31 -0.47 24.23
N ALA A 147 -7.36 -0.55 23.40
CA ALA A 147 -7.65 0.47 22.38
C ALA A 147 -8.76 1.47 22.77
N SER A 148 -9.55 1.24 23.82
CA SER A 148 -10.67 2.14 24.16
C SER A 148 -10.39 3.16 25.27
N GLU A 149 -9.23 3.12 25.94
CA GLU A 149 -8.89 4.10 26.99
C GLU A 149 -8.05 5.29 26.49
N ALA A 150 -7.58 5.26 25.24
CA ALA A 150 -6.79 6.35 24.65
C ALA A 150 -7.64 7.45 23.99
N GLU A 151 -8.96 7.27 23.81
CA GLU A 151 -9.84 8.21 23.09
C GLU A 151 -10.72 9.09 24.01
N LEU A 152 -10.56 9.00 25.33
CA LEU A 152 -11.30 9.83 26.30
C LEU A 152 -10.43 10.88 27.02
N ALA A 153 -9.22 11.12 26.50
CA ALA A 153 -8.26 12.08 27.08
C ALA A 153 -7.83 13.19 26.11
N GLU A 154 -8.68 13.56 25.14
CA GLU A 154 -8.51 14.78 24.35
C GLU A 154 -9.78 15.67 24.38
#